data_AF-A0A9W7LAU1-F1
#
_entry.id   AF-A0A9W7LAU1-F1
#
_cell.length_a   1.000
_cell.length_b   1.000
_cell.length_c   1.000
_cell.angle_alpha   90.00
_cell.angle_beta   90.00
_cell.angle_gamma   90.00
#
_symmetry.space_group_name_H-M   'P 1'
#
loop_
_entity.id
_entity.type
_entity.pdbx_description
1 polymer ?
#
loop_
_entity_poly.entity_id
_entity_poly.type
_entity_poly.pdbx_seq_one_letter_code
_entity_poly.pdbx_strand_id
1 'polypeptide(L)'
;MSASSKGIQRAFPSYRVFGENNLLLFKPILPKLKRASGNGVTVERVGKLLVEFTPRVNRAFQWDMQQNFALTAEECALIQHQLPAGHPVELSRRSEDLDNSWVANNPNHPMTNLDKVLFVEPTEGASVTFSLDYIDTETGVRGGGDNLLSVKMMAGEFGVFQNLVSFITPHLLGWPLMVNIGANDSLPYGEVGGYKGGGGGGFGGGAGGAGGAGGEVPF
;
A
#
# COMPACT_ATOMS: atom_id res chain seq x y z
N MET A 1 -33.77 3.55 -14.02
CA MET A 1 -32.43 3.03 -14.37
C MET A 1 -31.77 2.58 -13.07
N SER A 2 -31.48 1.29 -12.92
CA SER A 2 -30.89 0.71 -11.70
C SER A 2 -29.37 0.83 -11.79
N ALA A 3 -28.75 1.50 -10.82
CA ALA A 3 -27.29 1.60 -10.73
C ALA A 3 -26.74 0.22 -10.33
N SER A 4 -26.01 -0.41 -11.25
CA SER A 4 -25.23 -1.62 -10.95
C SER A 4 -24.23 -1.30 -9.85
N SER A 5 -24.39 -1.92 -8.67
CA SER A 5 -23.40 -1.83 -7.61
C SER A 5 -22.14 -2.54 -8.08
N LYS A 6 -21.15 -1.80 -8.59
CA LYS A 6 -19.82 -2.34 -8.86
C LYS A 6 -19.29 -2.92 -7.55
N GLY A 7 -19.19 -4.24 -7.47
CA GLY A 7 -18.56 -4.92 -6.35
C GLY A 7 -17.12 -4.42 -6.17
N ILE A 8 -16.64 -4.41 -4.94
CA ILE A 8 -15.27 -4.00 -4.61
C ILE A 8 -14.32 -5.00 -5.28
N GLN A 9 -13.57 -4.53 -6.28
CA GLN A 9 -12.48 -5.32 -6.88
C GLN A 9 -11.25 -5.26 -5.98
N ARG A 10 -10.62 -6.42 -5.74
CA ARG A 10 -9.40 -6.55 -4.95
C ARG A 10 -8.28 -7.06 -5.84
N ALA A 11 -7.09 -6.47 -5.69
CA ALA A 11 -5.87 -6.93 -6.33
C ALA A 11 -4.84 -7.30 -5.25
N PHE A 12 -4.04 -8.34 -5.52
CA PHE A 12 -3.04 -8.86 -4.58
C PHE A 12 -1.66 -8.91 -5.26
N PRO A 13 -1.06 -7.74 -5.56
CA PRO A 13 0.26 -7.70 -6.18
C PRO A 13 1.33 -8.18 -5.20
N SER A 14 2.37 -8.83 -5.74
CA SER A 14 3.52 -9.29 -4.95
C SER A 14 4.79 -9.34 -5.80
N TYR A 15 5.93 -8.98 -5.22
CA TYR A 15 7.24 -9.15 -5.85
C TYR A 15 7.97 -10.36 -5.24
N ARG A 16 8.53 -11.24 -6.08
CA ARG A 16 9.09 -12.55 -5.70
C ARG A 16 10.55 -12.64 -6.10
N VAL A 17 11.40 -13.12 -5.20
CA VAL A 17 12.79 -13.49 -5.47
C VAL A 17 13.01 -14.95 -5.10
N PHE A 18 13.43 -15.75 -6.07
CA PHE A 18 13.64 -17.18 -5.90
C PHE A 18 15.09 -17.46 -5.50
N GLY A 19 15.33 -17.64 -4.21
CA GLY A 19 16.61 -18.16 -3.71
C GLY A 19 16.74 -19.67 -3.92
N GLU A 20 17.93 -20.18 -3.59
CA GLU A 20 18.27 -21.60 -3.68
C GLU A 20 17.38 -22.45 -2.76
N ASN A 21 17.38 -22.10 -1.47
CA ASN A 21 16.67 -22.84 -0.42
C ASN A 21 15.42 -22.13 0.09
N ASN A 22 15.20 -20.87 -0.27
CA ASN A 22 14.09 -20.06 0.24
C ASN A 22 13.50 -19.18 -0.87
N LEU A 23 12.20 -18.91 -0.79
CA LEU A 23 11.52 -17.86 -1.56
C LEU A 23 11.35 -16.64 -0.67
N LEU A 24 11.71 -15.47 -1.20
CA LEU A 24 11.44 -14.17 -0.59
C LEU A 24 10.31 -13.47 -1.35
N LEU A 25 9.37 -12.90 -0.60
CA LEU A 25 8.20 -12.26 -1.15
C LEU A 25 7.92 -10.92 -0.46
N PHE A 26 7.57 -9.91 -1.24
CA PHE A 26 7.16 -8.60 -0.75
C PHE A 26 5.69 -8.34 -1.14
N LYS A 27 4.85 -8.07 -0.14
CA LYS A 27 3.41 -7.76 -0.32
C LYS A 27 3.03 -6.47 0.39
N PRO A 28 2.51 -5.44 -0.30
CA PRO A 28 1.98 -4.27 0.36
C PRO A 28 0.66 -4.59 1.06
N ILE A 29 0.55 -4.21 2.34
CA ILE A 29 -0.69 -4.19 3.10
C ILE A 29 -1.14 -2.73 3.17
N LEU A 30 -2.26 -2.42 2.52
CA LEU A 30 -2.80 -1.06 2.47
C LEU A 30 -3.22 -0.56 3.87
N PRO A 31 -3.22 0.77 4.08
CA PRO A 31 -3.73 1.37 5.30
C PRO A 31 -5.21 1.03 5.51
N LYS A 32 -5.60 0.89 6.78
CA LYS A 32 -7.01 0.80 7.17
C LYS A 32 -7.55 2.20 7.40
N LEU A 33 -8.70 2.48 6.82
CA LEU A 33 -9.36 3.78 6.92
C LEU A 33 -10.59 3.68 7.82
N LYS A 34 -10.88 4.75 8.55
CA LYS A 34 -12.14 4.93 9.27
C LYS A 34 -12.75 6.28 8.92
N ARG A 35 -14.06 6.39 9.10
CA ARG A 35 -14.75 7.67 8.95
C ARG A 35 -14.29 8.64 10.04
N ALA A 36 -13.94 9.86 9.65
CA ALA A 36 -13.67 10.95 10.59
C ALA A 36 -14.98 11.64 11.01
N SER A 37 -14.92 12.63 11.90
CA SER A 37 -16.07 13.49 12.15
C SER A 37 -16.49 14.21 10.85
N GLY A 38 -17.80 14.26 10.57
CA GLY A 38 -18.35 14.81 9.33
C GLY A 38 -18.23 13.87 8.11
N ASN A 39 -17.82 14.43 6.96
CA ASN A 39 -17.67 13.70 5.69
C ASN A 39 -16.20 13.33 5.39
N GLY A 40 -15.31 13.43 6.37
CA GLY A 40 -13.90 13.08 6.20
C GLY A 40 -13.61 11.59 6.37
N VAL A 41 -12.43 11.19 5.90
CA VAL A 41 -11.84 9.86 6.12
C VAL A 41 -10.48 10.06 6.78
N THR A 42 -10.14 9.23 7.75
CA THR A 42 -8.83 9.26 8.43
C THR A 42 -8.20 7.88 8.44
N VAL A 43 -6.86 7.84 8.51
CA VAL A 43 -6.10 6.59 8.62
C VAL A 43 -6.26 6.06 10.04
N GLU A 44 -6.90 4.89 10.17
CA GLU A 44 -7.00 4.15 11.44
C GLU A 44 -5.72 3.39 11.73
N ARG A 45 -5.15 2.76 10.69
CA ARG A 45 -3.90 1.99 10.77
C ARG A 45 -3.09 2.23 9.52
N VAL A 46 -1.82 2.61 9.69
CA VAL A 46 -0.87 2.76 8.58
C VAL A 46 -0.66 1.42 7.89
N GLY A 47 -0.40 1.46 6.58
CA GLY A 47 -0.01 0.29 5.81
C GLY A 47 1.35 -0.25 6.23
N LYS A 48 1.65 -1.49 5.80
CA LYS A 48 2.96 -2.13 6.04
C LYS A 48 3.42 -2.84 4.77
N LEU A 49 4.72 -3.03 4.60
CA LEU A 49 5.26 -3.97 3.62
C LEU A 49 5.51 -5.30 4.32
N LEU A 50 4.76 -6.33 3.93
CA LEU A 50 4.95 -7.68 4.45
C LEU A 50 6.08 -8.36 3.66
N VAL A 51 7.11 -8.78 4.37
CA VAL A 51 8.20 -9.61 3.88
C VAL A 51 7.92 -11.04 4.29
N GLU A 52 7.86 -11.97 3.35
CA GLU A 52 7.62 -13.39 3.63
C GLU A 52 8.77 -14.25 3.11
N PHE A 53 9.19 -15.20 3.93
CA PHE A 53 10.16 -16.23 3.61
C PHE A 53 9.44 -17.57 3.57
N THR A 54 9.65 -18.36 2.52
CA THR A 54 9.08 -19.71 2.40
C THR A 54 10.21 -20.70 2.09
N PRO A 55 10.50 -21.66 2.99
CA PRO A 55 11.57 -22.60 2.78
C PRO A 55 11.24 -23.58 1.63
N ARG A 56 12.29 -24.11 1.01
CA ARG A 56 12.22 -25.08 -0.07
C ARG A 56 12.86 -26.37 0.39
N VAL A 57 12.10 -27.46 0.31
CA VAL A 57 12.57 -28.82 0.60
C VAL A 57 12.32 -29.67 -0.63
N ASN A 58 13.33 -30.41 -1.10
CA ASN A 58 13.22 -31.27 -2.28
C ASN A 58 12.64 -30.56 -3.52
N ARG A 59 13.09 -29.33 -3.77
CA ARG A 59 12.63 -28.45 -4.87
C ARG A 59 11.17 -27.95 -4.76
N ALA A 60 10.46 -28.25 -3.68
CA ALA A 60 9.09 -27.77 -3.44
C ALA A 60 9.05 -26.75 -2.29
N PHE A 61 8.32 -25.66 -2.48
CA PHE A 61 8.10 -24.65 -1.44
C PHE A 61 7.12 -25.15 -0.38
N GLN A 62 7.51 -25.02 0.88
CA GLN A 62 6.72 -25.43 2.03
C GLN A 62 5.90 -24.23 2.51
N TRP A 63 4.75 -23.98 1.87
CA TRP A 63 3.89 -22.84 2.19
C TRP A 63 3.38 -22.85 3.63
N ASP A 64 3.23 -24.03 4.23
CA ASP A 64 2.81 -24.20 5.63
C ASP A 64 3.89 -23.78 6.63
N MET A 65 5.16 -23.68 6.20
CA MET A 65 6.29 -23.22 7.00
C MET A 65 6.66 -21.76 6.72
N GLN A 66 5.80 -21.02 6.01
CA GLN A 66 6.05 -19.64 5.67
C GLN A 66 6.20 -18.77 6.93
N GLN A 67 7.23 -17.94 6.95
CA GLN A 67 7.46 -16.96 7.99
C GLN A 67 7.37 -15.55 7.43
N ASN A 68 6.88 -14.62 8.26
CA ASN A 68 6.67 -13.25 7.86
C ASN A 68 7.28 -12.24 8.84
N PHE A 69 7.61 -11.07 8.29
CA PHE A 69 8.12 -9.90 8.99
C PHE A 69 7.48 -8.65 8.36
N ALA A 70 6.92 -7.76 9.17
CA ALA A 70 6.21 -6.58 8.66
C ALA A 70 7.06 -5.31 8.86
N LEU A 71 7.40 -4.67 7.74
CA LEU A 71 8.14 -3.42 7.69
C LEU A 71 7.18 -2.22 7.72
N THR A 72 7.51 -1.22 8.54
CA THR A 72 6.87 0.10 8.47
C THR A 72 7.42 0.91 7.29
N ALA A 73 6.80 2.05 7.01
CA ALA A 73 7.27 2.97 5.98
C ALA A 73 8.70 3.46 6.27
N GLU A 74 8.98 3.76 7.53
CA GLU A 74 10.27 4.26 8.02
C GLU A 74 11.36 3.21 7.89
N GLU A 75 11.06 1.94 8.19
CA GLU A 75 12.02 0.85 8.05
C GLU A 75 12.29 0.50 6.60
N CYS A 76 11.27 0.58 5.74
CA CYS A 76 11.47 0.45 4.30
C CYS A 76 12.45 1.54 3.81
N ALA A 77 12.26 2.79 4.26
CA ALA A 77 13.15 3.90 3.95
C ALA A 77 14.56 3.71 4.54
N LEU A 78 14.65 3.18 5.76
CA LEU A 78 15.93 2.86 6.41
C LEU A 78 16.72 1.85 5.58
N ILE A 79 16.10 0.74 5.18
CA ILE A 79 16.70 -0.28 4.32
C ILE A 79 17.14 0.33 2.99
N GLN A 80 16.28 1.13 2.36
CA GLN A 80 16.59 1.78 1.08
C GLN A 80 17.80 2.73 1.19
N HIS A 81 17.98 3.40 2.34
CA HIS A 81 19.04 4.38 2.54
C HIS A 81 20.38 3.75 2.99
N GLN A 82 20.35 2.79 3.91
CA GLN A 82 21.56 2.23 4.52
C GLN A 82 22.30 1.25 3.61
N LEU A 83 21.57 0.41 2.88
CA LEU A 83 22.21 -0.66 2.10
C LEU A 83 23.10 -0.15 0.95
N PRO A 84 22.72 0.88 0.17
CA PRO A 84 23.62 1.45 -0.84
C PRO A 84 24.89 2.08 -0.26
N ALA A 85 24.84 2.54 0.99
CA ALA A 85 25.99 3.05 1.72
C ALA A 85 26.88 1.94 2.31
N GLY A 86 26.52 0.66 2.11
CA GLY A 86 27.26 -0.48 2.64
C GLY A 86 27.00 -0.75 4.12
N HIS A 87 25.95 -0.18 4.70
CA HIS A 87 25.60 -0.38 6.10
C HIS A 87 24.51 -1.46 6.24
N PRO A 88 24.75 -2.54 7.01
CA PRO A 88 23.74 -3.55 7.27
C PRO A 88 22.62 -3.00 8.17
N VAL A 89 21.43 -3.59 8.05
CA VAL A 89 20.24 -3.20 8.82
C VAL A 89 19.71 -4.41 9.58
N GLU A 90 19.48 -4.23 10.88
CA GLU A 90 18.84 -5.22 11.74
C GLU A 90 17.57 -4.65 12.34
N LEU A 91 16.47 -5.38 12.23
CA LEU A 91 15.16 -5.00 12.75
C LEU A 91 14.60 -6.17 13.54
N SER A 92 14.22 -5.92 14.80
CA SER A 92 13.58 -6.91 15.65
C SER A 92 12.09 -6.60 15.85
N ARG A 93 11.33 -7.66 16.12
CA ARG A 93 9.93 -7.59 16.54
C ARG A 93 9.71 -8.53 17.68
N ARG A 94 9.21 -7.97 18.79
CA ARG A 94 8.74 -8.79 19.89
C ARG A 94 7.46 -9.50 19.53
N SER A 95 7.33 -10.71 20.05
CA SER A 95 6.09 -11.47 20.05
C SER A 95 4.94 -10.67 20.69
N GLU A 96 5.26 -9.81 21.67
CA GLU A 96 4.35 -8.95 22.45
C GLU A 96 3.95 -7.63 21.75
N ASP A 97 4.82 -7.06 20.91
CA ASP A 97 4.55 -5.80 20.19
C ASP A 97 3.60 -5.98 19.00
N LEU A 98 3.49 -7.23 18.54
CA LEU A 98 2.38 -7.66 17.73
C LEU A 98 1.21 -7.73 18.70
N ASP A 99 0.13 -6.96 18.47
CA ASP A 99 -1.17 -7.05 19.18
C ASP A 99 -1.77 -8.47 18.99
N ASN A 100 -1.07 -9.44 19.55
CA ASN A 100 -1.09 -10.83 19.17
C ASN A 100 -1.86 -11.52 20.27
N SER A 101 -3.19 -11.45 20.12
CA SER A 101 -4.12 -12.22 20.95
C SER A 101 -3.67 -13.67 21.13
N TRP A 102 -2.90 -14.23 20.21
CA TRP A 102 -2.31 -15.55 20.35
C TRP A 102 -1.30 -15.68 21.48
N VAL A 103 -0.35 -14.74 21.66
CA VAL A 103 0.63 -14.77 22.77
C VAL A 103 -0.10 -14.62 24.11
N ALA A 104 -1.04 -13.67 24.19
CA ALA A 104 -1.88 -13.49 25.36
C ALA A 104 -2.70 -14.75 25.72
N ASN A 105 -3.15 -15.51 24.71
CA ASN A 105 -3.88 -16.76 24.89
C ASN A 105 -2.97 -17.98 25.09
N ASN A 106 -1.65 -17.86 24.89
CA ASN A 106 -0.68 -18.95 24.98
C ASN A 106 0.60 -18.52 25.74
N PRO A 107 0.50 -18.06 27.00
CA PRO A 107 1.59 -17.42 27.73
C PRO A 107 2.78 -18.33 28.05
N ASN A 108 2.60 -19.65 27.99
CA ASN A 108 3.66 -20.64 28.26
C ASN A 108 4.19 -21.30 26.98
N HIS A 109 3.80 -20.83 25.79
CA HIS A 109 4.27 -21.43 24.55
C HIS A 109 5.73 -21.04 24.31
N PRO A 110 6.62 -21.95 23.86
CA PRO A 110 8.03 -21.62 23.58
C PRO A 110 8.28 -20.47 22.60
N MET A 111 7.26 -20.00 21.88
CA MET A 111 7.34 -18.86 20.95
C MET A 111 7.06 -17.52 21.63
N THR A 112 6.62 -17.49 22.89
CA THR A 112 6.48 -16.26 23.66
C THR A 112 7.84 -15.62 23.91
N ASN A 113 8.87 -16.46 24.07
CA ASN A 113 10.24 -16.05 24.35
C ASN A 113 11.10 -15.87 23.09
N LEU A 114 10.49 -15.78 21.90
CA LEU A 114 11.22 -15.63 20.65
C LEU A 114 10.89 -14.30 19.98
N ASP A 115 11.92 -13.49 19.76
CA ASP A 115 11.86 -12.29 18.95
C ASP A 115 12.24 -12.62 17.50
N LYS A 116 11.42 -12.17 16.55
CA LYS A 116 11.76 -12.25 15.12
C LYS A 116 12.78 -11.18 14.80
N VAL A 117 13.85 -11.54 14.11
CA VAL A 117 14.90 -10.61 13.68
C VAL A 117 15.10 -10.71 12.18
N LEU A 118 14.77 -9.62 11.49
CA LEU A 118 15.10 -9.43 10.09
C LEU A 118 16.45 -8.74 10.00
N PHE A 119 17.39 -9.37 9.31
CA PHE A 119 18.72 -8.86 9.07
C PHE A 119 18.97 -8.75 7.58
N VAL A 120 19.45 -7.59 7.14
CA VAL A 120 19.64 -7.26 5.73
C VAL A 120 21.06 -6.73 5.53
N GLU A 121 21.86 -7.46 4.76
CA GLU A 121 23.28 -7.18 4.59
C GLU A 121 23.65 -6.90 3.14
N PRO A 122 24.41 -5.83 2.86
CA PRO A 122 25.05 -5.65 1.58
C PRO A 122 26.16 -6.70 1.40
N THR A 123 26.30 -7.19 0.18
CA THR A 123 27.31 -8.18 -0.23
C THR A 123 27.98 -7.73 -1.53
N GLU A 124 28.95 -8.50 -2.01
CA GLU A 124 29.74 -8.13 -3.19
C GLU A 124 28.86 -7.87 -4.44
N GLY A 125 29.28 -6.91 -5.27
CA GLY A 125 28.60 -6.62 -6.53
C GLY A 125 27.21 -5.98 -6.37
N ALA A 126 27.01 -5.18 -5.32
CA ALA A 126 25.73 -4.52 -5.00
C ALA A 126 24.56 -5.51 -4.80
N SER A 127 24.87 -6.77 -4.48
CA SER A 127 23.87 -7.76 -4.07
C SER A 127 23.59 -7.62 -2.58
N VAL A 128 22.41 -8.03 -2.14
CA VAL A 128 21.95 -7.89 -0.75
C VAL A 128 21.37 -9.20 -0.29
N THR A 129 21.70 -9.63 0.93
CA THR A 129 21.10 -10.81 1.54
C THR A 129 20.06 -10.39 2.55
N PHE A 130 18.83 -10.88 2.39
CA PHE A 130 17.76 -10.79 3.36
C PHE A 130 17.72 -12.08 4.16
N SER A 131 17.73 -11.97 5.49
CA SER A 131 17.74 -13.10 6.41
C SER A 131 16.72 -12.89 7.52
N LEU A 132 15.93 -13.91 7.82
CA LEU A 132 15.01 -13.95 8.96
C LEU A 132 15.46 -15.04 9.93
N ASP A 133 15.66 -14.64 11.17
CA ASP A 133 16.06 -15.50 12.27
C ASP A 133 15.17 -15.21 13.50
N TYR A 134 15.38 -15.97 14.56
CA TYR A 134 14.78 -15.76 15.87
C TYR A 134 15.88 -15.55 16.91
N ILE A 135 15.62 -14.67 17.88
CA ILE A 135 16.42 -14.54 19.08
C ILE A 135 15.58 -15.00 20.25
N ASP A 136 16.11 -15.93 21.03
CA ASP A 136 15.55 -16.28 22.32
C ASP A 136 15.79 -15.14 23.32
N THR A 137 14.72 -14.60 23.89
CA THR A 137 14.75 -13.40 24.72
C THR A 137 15.31 -13.64 26.12
N GLU A 138 15.33 -14.89 26.58
CA GLU A 138 15.87 -15.27 27.89
C GLU A 138 17.39 -15.50 27.82
N THR A 139 17.83 -16.17 26.75
CA THR A 139 19.22 -16.58 26.58
C THR A 139 20.01 -15.63 25.67
N GLY A 140 19.34 -14.81 24.86
CA GLY A 140 19.95 -13.96 23.83
C GLY A 140 20.53 -14.72 22.64
N VAL A 141 20.28 -16.03 22.55
CA VAL A 141 20.85 -16.90 21.53
C VAL A 141 20.03 -16.81 20.24
N ARG A 142 20.71 -16.70 19.10
CA ARG A 142 20.10 -16.78 17.78
C ARG A 142 19.78 -18.23 17.41
N GLY A 143 18.65 -18.43 16.73
CA GLY A 143 18.26 -19.73 16.21
C GLY A 143 19.34 -20.32 15.30
N GLY A 144 19.76 -19.55 14.29
CA GLY A 144 20.81 -19.96 13.36
C GLY A 144 20.53 -21.30 12.65
N GLY A 145 21.53 -21.80 11.91
CA GLY A 145 21.46 -23.12 11.26
C GLY A 145 20.22 -23.32 10.40
N ASP A 146 19.47 -24.39 10.68
CA ASP A 146 18.27 -24.79 9.92
C ASP A 146 17.08 -23.83 10.07
N ASN A 147 17.08 -22.97 11.11
CA ASN A 147 16.01 -22.00 11.34
C ASN A 147 16.23 -20.67 10.60
N LEU A 148 17.45 -20.43 10.09
CA LEU A 148 17.80 -19.23 9.36
C LEU A 148 17.23 -19.28 7.94
N LEU A 149 16.27 -18.40 7.67
CA LEU A 149 15.70 -18.27 6.33
C LEU A 149 16.39 -17.13 5.60
N SER A 150 17.19 -17.45 4.59
CA SER A 150 18.00 -16.46 3.87
C SER A 150 17.81 -16.52 2.36
N VAL A 151 17.76 -15.34 1.72
CA VAL A 151 17.70 -15.16 0.28
C VAL A 151 18.65 -14.03 -0.13
N LYS A 152 19.58 -14.35 -1.04
CA LYS A 152 20.44 -13.36 -1.69
C LYS A 152 19.73 -12.78 -2.92
N MET A 153 19.60 -11.46 -2.95
CA MET A 153 19.09 -10.69 -4.08
C MET A 153 20.25 -10.10 -4.88
N MET A 154 20.23 -10.30 -6.19
CA MET A 154 21.21 -9.70 -7.10
C MET A 154 20.94 -8.19 -7.27
N ALA A 155 21.93 -7.44 -7.77
CA ALA A 155 21.83 -5.98 -7.94
C ALA A 155 20.56 -5.53 -8.70
N GLY A 156 20.18 -6.24 -9.76
CA GLY A 156 18.95 -5.94 -10.50
C GLY A 156 17.68 -6.17 -9.68
N GLU A 157 17.63 -7.26 -8.92
CA GLU A 157 16.49 -7.59 -8.06
C GLU A 157 16.34 -6.60 -6.90
N PHE A 158 17.48 -6.15 -6.35
CA PHE A 158 17.51 -5.12 -5.33
C PHE A 158 17.10 -3.75 -5.89
N GLY A 159 17.52 -3.40 -7.11
CA GLY A 159 17.06 -2.19 -7.78
C GLY A 159 15.55 -2.15 -7.99
N VAL A 160 14.92 -3.28 -8.33
CA VAL A 160 13.45 -3.40 -8.39
C VAL A 160 12.83 -3.16 -7.02
N PHE A 161 13.40 -3.74 -5.96
CA PHE A 161 12.92 -3.52 -4.59
C PHE A 161 13.03 -2.05 -4.16
N GLN A 162 14.14 -1.36 -4.45
CA GLN A 162 14.29 0.06 -4.11
C GLN A 162 13.23 0.93 -4.79
N ASN A 163 12.98 0.69 -6.08
CA ASN A 163 11.93 1.37 -6.82
C ASN A 163 10.53 1.06 -6.27
N LEU A 164 10.29 -0.20 -5.93
CA LEU A 164 9.03 -0.63 -5.30
C LEU A 164 8.81 0.10 -3.97
N VAL A 165 9.80 0.11 -3.08
CA VAL A 165 9.73 0.78 -1.78
C VAL A 165 9.45 2.27 -1.95
N SER A 166 10.18 2.95 -2.83
CA SER A 166 9.96 4.37 -3.13
C SER A 166 8.52 4.65 -3.58
N PHE A 167 7.98 3.78 -4.43
CA PHE A 167 6.62 3.91 -4.94
C PHE A 167 5.55 3.63 -3.88
N ILE A 168 5.69 2.56 -3.08
CA ILE A 168 4.65 2.14 -2.14
C ILE A 168 4.62 2.97 -0.86
N THR A 169 5.75 3.54 -0.43
CA THR A 169 5.85 4.27 0.85
C THR A 169 4.75 5.33 1.04
N PRO A 170 4.49 6.26 0.10
CA PRO A 170 3.38 7.20 0.22
C PRO A 170 2.00 6.52 0.25
N HIS A 171 1.85 5.37 -0.42
CA HIS A 171 0.61 4.59 -0.42
C HIS A 171 0.35 3.91 0.94
N LEU A 172 1.41 3.45 1.63
CA LEU A 172 1.30 2.91 2.98
C LEU A 172 0.82 3.98 3.97
N LEU A 173 1.24 5.23 3.78
CA LEU A 173 0.82 6.39 4.57
C LEU A 173 -0.56 6.93 4.21
N GLY A 174 -1.18 6.46 3.11
CA GLY A 174 -2.50 6.90 2.67
C GLY A 174 -2.53 8.26 1.96
N TRP A 175 -1.37 8.83 1.60
CA TRP A 175 -1.27 10.13 0.92
C TRP A 175 -2.05 10.22 -0.40
N PRO A 176 -2.10 9.17 -1.25
CA PRO A 176 -2.88 9.22 -2.48
C PRO A 176 -4.36 9.53 -2.26
N LEU A 177 -4.93 9.16 -1.09
CA LEU A 177 -6.32 9.44 -0.77
C LEU A 177 -6.56 10.95 -0.62
N MET A 178 -5.64 11.64 0.05
CA MET A 178 -5.68 13.10 0.20
C MET A 178 -5.62 13.79 -1.16
N VAL A 179 -4.68 13.38 -2.01
CA VAL A 179 -4.50 13.96 -3.35
C VAL A 179 -5.73 13.72 -4.22
N ASN A 180 -6.29 12.51 -4.20
CA ASN A 180 -7.48 12.17 -4.99
C ASN A 180 -8.73 12.90 -4.51
N ILE A 181 -8.92 13.06 -3.20
CA ILE A 181 -10.03 13.84 -2.64
C ILE A 181 -9.88 15.31 -3.05
N GLY A 182 -8.70 15.90 -2.85
CA GLY A 182 -8.44 17.28 -3.26
C GLY A 182 -8.62 17.52 -4.76
N ALA A 183 -8.21 16.56 -5.60
CA ALA A 183 -8.43 16.62 -7.05
C ALA A 183 -9.92 16.55 -7.42
N ASN A 184 -10.68 15.65 -6.79
CA ASN A 184 -12.11 15.51 -7.07
C ASN A 184 -12.93 16.73 -6.58
N ASP A 185 -12.53 17.35 -5.47
CA ASP A 185 -13.19 18.53 -4.91
C ASP A 185 -12.80 19.83 -5.66
N SER A 186 -11.61 19.87 -6.28
CA SER A 186 -11.11 21.04 -7.04
C SER A 186 -11.52 21.05 -8.51
N LEU A 187 -12.09 19.96 -9.04
CA LEU A 187 -12.86 20.03 -10.27
C LEU A 187 -14.15 20.78 -9.94
N PRO A 188 -14.36 22.03 -10.41
CA PRO A 188 -15.68 22.62 -10.33
C PRO A 188 -16.60 21.62 -11.00
N TYR A 189 -17.63 21.18 -10.27
CA TYR A 189 -18.80 20.58 -10.86
C TYR A 189 -19.10 21.44 -12.07
N GLY A 190 -18.95 20.87 -13.27
CA GLY A 190 -19.31 21.55 -14.50
C GLY A 190 -20.68 22.12 -14.23
N GLU A 191 -20.72 23.44 -14.16
CA GLU A 191 -21.92 24.22 -14.03
C GLU A 191 -22.79 23.70 -15.18
N VAL A 192 -23.73 22.80 -14.87
CA VAL A 192 -24.84 22.54 -15.76
C VAL A 192 -25.54 23.87 -15.74
N GLY A 193 -25.15 24.71 -16.71
CA GLY A 193 -25.68 26.03 -16.95
C GLY A 193 -27.18 25.87 -17.12
N GLY A 194 -27.88 25.98 -16.01
CA GLY A 194 -29.26 26.38 -16.01
C GLY A 194 -29.24 27.77 -16.59
N TYR A 195 -29.52 27.87 -17.89
CA TYR A 195 -29.91 29.12 -18.52
C TYR A 195 -31.15 29.63 -17.78
N LYS A 196 -30.94 30.34 -16.67
CA LYS A 196 -31.90 31.29 -16.16
C LYS A 196 -31.98 32.36 -17.23
N GLY A 197 -33.03 32.28 -18.04
CA GLY A 197 -33.44 33.35 -18.95
C GLY A 197 -33.55 34.64 -18.17
N GLY A 198 -32.47 35.42 -18.19
CA GLY A 198 -32.44 36.79 -17.74
C GLY A 198 -33.23 37.62 -18.73
N GLY A 199 -34.29 38.26 -18.24
CA GLY A 199 -35.11 39.19 -18.99
C GLY A 199 -34.23 40.26 -19.64
N GLY A 200 -34.18 40.23 -20.97
CA GLY A 200 -33.61 41.28 -21.79
C GLY A 200 -34.60 42.44 -21.88
N GLY A 201 -34.41 43.43 -21.00
CA GLY A 201 -35.03 44.74 -21.13
C GLY A 201 -34.33 45.57 -22.21
N GLY A 202 -35.11 45.99 -23.21
CA GLY A 202 -35.07 47.32 -23.81
C GLY A 202 -33.80 47.76 -24.54
N PHE A 203 -33.81 47.67 -25.86
CA PHE A 203 -33.24 48.71 -26.72
C PHE A 203 -34.24 49.08 -27.82
N GLY A 204 -34.53 50.37 -27.89
CA GLY A 204 -35.47 50.96 -28.83
C GLY A 204 -34.93 50.99 -30.26
N GLY A 205 -35.87 50.91 -31.19
CA GLY A 205 -35.65 51.12 -32.61
C GLY A 205 -37.02 51.18 -33.28
N GLY A 206 -37.55 52.39 -33.43
CA GLY A 206 -38.81 52.61 -34.13
C GLY A 206 -38.65 52.42 -35.64
N ALA A 207 -39.63 51.78 -36.27
CA ALA A 207 -40.16 52.14 -37.59
C ALA A 207 -41.28 51.16 -37.98
N GLY A 208 -42.42 51.72 -38.41
CA GLY A 208 -43.21 51.12 -39.49
C GLY A 208 -44.39 50.21 -39.13
N GLY A 209 -45.57 50.81 -39.02
CA GLY A 209 -46.59 50.60 -40.07
C GLY A 209 -47.60 49.44 -39.93
N ALA A 210 -48.86 49.84 -40.05
CA ALA A 210 -50.01 49.13 -40.63
C ALA A 210 -50.69 48.04 -39.79
N GLY A 211 -51.83 48.43 -39.22
CA GLY A 211 -52.91 47.50 -38.92
C GLY A 211 -53.73 47.18 -40.17
N GLY A 212 -54.52 46.11 -40.07
CA GLY A 212 -55.73 45.96 -40.86
C GLY A 212 -55.84 44.68 -41.69
N ALA A 213 -56.76 43.83 -41.23
CA ALA A 213 -57.72 43.06 -42.03
C ALA A 213 -57.25 41.87 -42.89
N GLY A 214 -57.74 40.69 -42.49
CA GLY A 214 -58.66 39.90 -43.31
C GLY A 214 -58.05 38.88 -44.28
N GLY A 215 -58.64 37.67 -44.26
CA GLY A 215 -58.74 36.82 -45.46
C GLY A 215 -57.90 35.54 -45.45
N GLU A 216 -58.58 34.43 -45.20
CA GLU A 216 -58.58 33.16 -45.94
C GLU A 216 -57.26 32.44 -46.35
N VAL A 217 -57.21 31.16 -45.97
CA VAL A 217 -56.50 30.00 -46.58
C VAL A 217 -56.85 29.83 -48.09
N PRO A 218 -56.19 29.00 -48.96
CA PRO A 218 -55.41 27.77 -48.68
C PRO A 218 -54.19 27.45 -49.61
N PHE A 219 -53.61 26.27 -49.31
CA PHE A 219 -52.61 25.44 -50.02
C PHE A 219 -51.14 25.63 -49.64
#